data_AF-A0A9E7KBV6-F1
#
_entry.id   AF-A0A9E7KBV6-F1
#
_cell.length_a   1.000
_cell.length_b   1.000
_cell.length_c   1.000
_cell.angle_alpha   90.00
_cell.angle_beta   90.00
_cell.angle_gamma   90.00
#
_symmetry.space_group_name_H-M   'P 1'
#
loop_
_entity.id
_entity.type
_entity.pdbx_description
1 polymer ?
#
loop_
_entity_poly.entity_id
_entity_poly.type
_entity_poly.pdbx_seq_one_letter_code
_entity_poly.pdbx_strand_id
1 'polypeptide(L)'
;MGILSVLRWIGGRRRNVITGHVVGVWLPCSIWCFLFSFMQNLSNPILLNAVKAFSPLKLRLGGSLQDKIIYGTGDPKPQCTPFIKSTSEMFGFTQGCLPMSRWDELNEFFQKAGAVIIFGLNALNGRVTLSDGSLGGPWNYSNAAALIRYTVNKGYAIHGWELGNELSGSGVGARIGADQYAADVINLRSIINEIYQGLPDKPLVLAPGGFLDTNWFTEIISRTKPNSLDVITHHIYNLGPGVDQHLTEKILDPSYLDGEAGTFRDLQRILSSAGTSTIAWVGEAGGAYNSGHHLVTDSFVFSFCW
;
A
#
# COMPACT_ATOMS: atom_id res chain seq x y z
N MET A 1 -2.80 12.71 -37.25
CA MET A 1 -3.55 13.93 -36.91
C MET A 1 -4.33 13.65 -35.64
N GLY A 2 -3.83 14.13 -34.51
CA GLY A 2 -4.45 13.91 -33.19
C GLY A 2 -5.55 14.94 -32.95
N ILE A 3 -6.75 14.47 -32.63
CA ILE A 3 -7.83 15.31 -32.12
C ILE A 3 -7.80 15.19 -30.60
N LEU A 4 -7.32 16.25 -29.96
CA LEU A 4 -7.44 16.49 -28.53
C LEU A 4 -8.87 16.97 -28.27
N SER A 5 -9.71 16.14 -27.68
CA SER A 5 -11.04 16.57 -27.20
C SER A 5 -10.95 16.85 -25.70
N VAL A 6 -10.81 18.15 -25.38
CA VAL A 6 -10.94 18.72 -24.04
C VAL A 6 -12.43 18.91 -23.77
N LEU A 7 -12.99 18.20 -22.78
CA LEU A 7 -14.34 18.45 -22.28
C LEU A 7 -14.26 19.11 -20.90
N ARG A 8 -14.58 20.40 -20.91
CA ARG A 8 -14.70 21.29 -19.75
C ARG A 8 -16.14 21.22 -19.26
N TRP A 9 -16.35 20.82 -18.01
CA TRP A 9 -17.64 21.01 -17.34
C TRP A 9 -17.48 22.00 -16.19
N ILE A 10 -18.28 23.08 -16.22
CA ILE A 10 -18.37 24.12 -15.19
C ILE A 10 -19.71 23.94 -14.50
N GLY A 11 -19.71 23.70 -13.17
CA GLY A 11 -20.95 23.61 -12.40
C GLY A 11 -20.77 23.40 -10.90
N GLY A 12 -20.68 24.50 -10.14
CA GLY A 12 -21.43 24.70 -8.89
C GLY A 12 -20.98 24.06 -7.57
N ARG A 13 -20.59 24.95 -6.63
CA ARG A 13 -20.48 24.82 -5.15
C ARG A 13 -19.23 24.13 -4.58
N ARG A 14 -18.41 24.95 -3.92
CA ARG A 14 -17.23 24.61 -3.11
C ARG A 14 -17.47 23.34 -2.28
N ARG A 15 -16.82 22.24 -2.64
CA ARG A 15 -16.60 21.06 -1.80
C ARG A 15 -15.08 20.83 -1.73
N ASN A 16 -14.57 20.79 -0.51
CA ASN A 16 -13.18 20.57 -0.11
C ASN A 16 -12.15 21.54 -0.72
N VAL A 17 -11.56 22.40 0.13
CA VAL A 17 -10.32 23.08 -0.23
C VAL A 17 -9.23 22.02 -0.29
N ILE A 18 -8.94 21.54 -1.51
CA ILE A 18 -7.73 20.77 -1.77
C ILE A 18 -6.59 21.80 -1.72
N THR A 19 -5.95 21.92 -0.56
CA THR A 19 -4.77 22.79 -0.41
C THR A 19 -3.59 22.16 -1.16
N GLY A 20 -3.25 22.74 -2.32
CA GLY A 20 -2.01 22.46 -3.06
C GLY A 20 -2.23 21.85 -4.44
N HIS A 21 -1.79 22.58 -5.48
CA HIS A 21 -1.45 22.12 -6.83
C HIS A 21 -2.19 20.85 -7.32
N VAL A 22 -3.48 20.97 -7.63
CA VAL A 22 -4.22 19.95 -8.40
C VAL A 22 -4.04 20.24 -9.90
N VAL A 23 -2.80 20.20 -10.35
CA VAL A 23 -2.46 19.66 -11.67
C VAL A 23 -1.72 18.35 -11.41
N GLY A 24 -2.34 17.50 -10.59
CA GLY A 24 -2.11 16.07 -10.63
C GLY A 24 -3.12 15.55 -11.64
N VAL A 25 -2.64 15.08 -12.79
CA VAL A 25 -3.44 14.19 -13.61
C VAL A 25 -3.95 13.10 -12.66
N TRP A 26 -5.27 12.90 -12.58
CA TRP A 26 -5.86 11.72 -11.96
C TRP A 26 -5.58 10.51 -12.88
N LEU A 27 -4.30 10.14 -12.99
CA LEU A 27 -3.73 8.93 -13.58
C LEU A 27 -2.38 8.72 -12.89
N PRO A 28 -2.18 7.63 -12.13
CA PRO A 28 -3.13 6.85 -11.35
C PRO A 28 -2.82 6.97 -9.83
N CYS A 29 -3.77 6.73 -8.93
CA CYS A 29 -3.55 5.99 -7.67
C CYS A 29 -2.28 5.16 -7.84
N SER A 30 -1.21 5.61 -7.17
CA SER A 30 0.17 5.12 -7.15
C SER A 30 0.43 4.02 -8.16
N ILE A 31 1.35 4.17 -9.14
CA ILE A 31 1.83 3.00 -9.89
C ILE A 31 2.17 1.93 -8.85
N TRP A 32 1.32 0.91 -8.74
CA TRP A 32 1.36 -0.07 -7.69
C TRP A 32 2.48 -1.01 -8.08
N CYS A 33 3.67 -0.70 -7.58
CA CYS A 33 4.77 -1.62 -7.65
C CYS A 33 4.48 -2.72 -6.63
N PHE A 34 3.76 -3.76 -7.07
CA PHE A 34 3.86 -5.07 -6.44
C PHE A 34 5.35 -5.38 -6.18
N LEU A 35 5.65 -6.24 -5.21
CA LEU A 35 7.01 -6.74 -4.94
C LEU A 35 7.79 -7.25 -6.19
N PHE A 36 7.14 -7.36 -7.35
CA PHE A 36 7.78 -7.35 -8.66
C PHE A 36 8.85 -6.24 -8.86
N SER A 37 8.80 -5.10 -8.15
CA SER A 37 9.85 -4.08 -8.20
C SER A 37 11.23 -4.57 -7.74
N PHE A 38 11.30 -5.61 -6.91
CA PHE A 38 12.58 -6.24 -6.57
C PHE A 38 13.22 -6.98 -7.75
N MET A 39 12.45 -7.29 -8.79
CA MET A 39 12.89 -8.02 -9.98
C MET A 39 12.98 -7.15 -11.24
N GLN A 40 12.60 -5.87 -11.17
CA GLN A 40 12.63 -4.97 -12.32
C GLN A 40 14.05 -4.51 -12.68
N ASN A 41 14.31 -4.32 -13.97
CA ASN A 41 15.53 -3.67 -14.43
C ASN A 41 15.45 -2.15 -14.18
N LEU A 42 15.99 -1.69 -13.05
CA LEU A 42 16.01 -0.27 -12.64
C LEU A 42 16.92 0.60 -13.51
N SER A 43 17.75 -0.01 -14.36
CA SER A 43 18.57 0.73 -15.35
C SER A 43 17.81 1.03 -16.64
N ASN A 44 16.55 0.60 -16.78
CA ASN A 44 15.76 0.88 -17.98
C ASN A 44 15.39 2.38 -18.06
N PRO A 45 15.87 3.12 -19.08
CA PRO A 45 15.60 4.55 -19.21
C PRO A 45 14.12 4.86 -19.49
N ILE A 46 13.38 3.93 -20.10
CA ILE A 46 11.94 4.10 -20.34
C ILE A 46 11.20 4.10 -19.01
N LEU A 47 11.53 3.17 -18.10
CA LEU A 47 10.92 3.11 -16.77
C LEU A 47 11.23 4.38 -15.96
N LEU A 48 12.49 4.81 -15.97
CA LEU A 48 12.90 6.03 -15.28
C LEU A 48 12.13 7.26 -15.81
N ASN A 49 12.06 7.41 -17.12
CA ASN A 49 11.37 8.55 -17.74
C ASN A 49 9.86 8.51 -17.51
N ALA A 50 9.26 7.31 -17.50
CA ALA A 50 7.85 7.14 -17.17
C ALA A 50 7.57 7.63 -15.74
N VAL A 51 8.35 7.19 -14.75
CA VAL A 51 8.17 7.64 -13.35
C VAL A 51 8.40 9.16 -13.23
N LYS A 52 9.43 9.70 -13.91
CA LYS A 52 9.70 11.14 -13.93
C LYS A 52 8.55 11.97 -14.49
N ALA A 53 7.87 11.47 -15.52
CA ALA A 53 6.77 12.19 -16.17
C ALA A 53 5.58 12.45 -15.21
N PHE A 54 5.46 11.66 -14.14
CA PHE A 54 4.45 11.82 -13.11
C PHE A 54 5.00 12.42 -11.80
N SER A 55 6.23 12.95 -11.81
CA SER A 55 6.87 13.49 -10.59
C SER A 55 6.14 14.74 -10.05
N PRO A 56 5.91 14.83 -8.72
CA PRO A 56 6.23 13.85 -7.69
C PRO A 56 5.20 12.71 -7.63
N LEU A 57 5.59 11.52 -8.12
CA LEU A 57 4.75 10.33 -8.09
C LEU A 57 4.94 9.61 -6.75
N LYS A 58 3.84 9.32 -6.06
CA LYS A 58 3.86 8.42 -4.91
C LYS A 58 3.94 6.97 -5.39
N LEU A 59 4.98 6.25 -4.97
CA LEU A 59 5.16 4.83 -5.25
C LEU A 59 5.03 4.05 -3.94
N ARG A 60 4.02 3.19 -3.86
CA ARG A 60 3.84 2.24 -2.76
C ARG A 60 4.44 0.90 -3.17
N LEU A 61 5.42 0.44 -2.40
CA LEU A 61 6.03 -0.88 -2.55
C LEU A 61 5.43 -1.83 -1.51
N GLY A 62 4.61 -2.77 -1.98
CA GLY A 62 3.85 -3.68 -1.11
C GLY A 62 3.10 -4.73 -1.92
N GLY A 63 1.98 -5.20 -1.39
CA GLY A 63 1.17 -6.27 -1.97
C GLY A 63 1.35 -7.60 -1.23
N SER A 64 0.73 -8.68 -1.70
CA SER A 64 0.59 -9.93 -0.93
C SER A 64 1.91 -10.54 -0.42
N LEU A 65 3.02 -10.38 -1.17
CA LEU A 65 4.33 -10.93 -0.74
C LEU A 65 5.06 -10.08 0.31
N GLN A 66 4.52 -8.90 0.67
CA GLN A 66 5.10 -7.99 1.66
C GLN A 66 5.22 -8.68 3.01
N ASP A 67 4.22 -9.47 3.36
CA ASP A 67 4.16 -10.22 4.61
C ASP A 67 4.92 -11.56 4.57
N LYS A 68 5.62 -11.84 3.46
CA LYS A 68 6.50 -13.00 3.29
C LYS A 68 7.96 -12.61 3.06
N ILE A 69 8.32 -11.33 3.24
CA ILE A 69 9.69 -10.86 3.05
C ILE A 69 10.42 -10.69 4.39
N ILE A 70 11.69 -11.09 4.43
CA ILE A 70 12.64 -10.73 5.48
C ILE A 70 13.68 -9.78 4.90
N TYR A 71 14.11 -8.79 5.67
CA TYR A 71 15.13 -7.85 5.24
C TYR A 71 16.51 -8.40 5.60
N GLY A 72 17.44 -8.38 4.64
CA GLY A 72 18.84 -8.83 4.78
C GLY A 72 19.69 -7.94 5.69
N THR A 73 19.09 -7.41 6.75
CA THR A 73 19.69 -6.59 7.81
C THR A 73 20.00 -7.49 9.01
N GLY A 74 21.25 -7.51 9.46
CA GLY A 74 21.69 -8.31 10.61
C GLY A 74 23.20 -8.55 10.61
N ASP A 75 23.70 -9.05 11.74
CA ASP A 75 25.08 -9.51 11.91
C ASP A 75 25.09 -10.85 12.68
N PRO A 76 25.51 -11.97 12.06
CA PRO A 76 25.90 -12.07 10.64
C PRO A 76 24.70 -11.86 9.71
N LYS A 77 24.97 -11.35 8.51
CA LYS A 77 23.92 -11.14 7.50
C LYS A 77 23.27 -12.48 7.16
N PRO A 78 21.93 -12.60 7.21
CA PRO A 78 21.27 -13.82 6.81
C PRO A 78 21.54 -14.07 5.31
N GLN A 79 21.64 -15.35 4.93
CA GLN A 79 21.69 -15.72 3.53
C GLN A 79 20.35 -15.32 2.88
N CYS A 80 20.38 -14.28 2.04
CA CYS A 80 19.18 -13.84 1.35
C CYS A 80 18.83 -14.76 0.19
N THR A 81 17.69 -15.43 0.29
CA THR A 81 17.09 -16.22 -0.79
C THR A 81 15.95 -15.44 -1.45
N PRO A 82 15.83 -15.45 -2.78
CA PRO A 82 14.69 -14.85 -3.46
C PRO A 82 13.41 -15.65 -3.20
N PHE A 83 12.26 -15.06 -3.52
CA PHE A 83 10.99 -15.79 -3.58
C PHE A 83 11.08 -16.92 -4.60
N ILE A 84 10.64 -18.12 -4.22
CA ILE A 84 10.55 -19.29 -5.09
C ILE A 84 9.09 -19.71 -5.17
N LYS A 85 8.61 -20.04 -6.37
CA LYS A 85 7.24 -20.53 -6.57
C LYS A 85 7.05 -21.86 -5.81
N SER A 86 6.02 -21.92 -4.97
CA SER A 86 5.66 -23.09 -4.18
C SER A 86 4.15 -23.14 -4.00
N THR A 87 3.48 -24.12 -4.60
CA THR A 87 2.00 -24.19 -4.62
C THR A 87 1.38 -24.54 -3.28
N SER A 88 2.16 -25.07 -2.33
CA SER A 88 1.70 -25.39 -0.97
C SER A 88 1.76 -24.20 -0.01
N GLU A 89 2.37 -23.10 -0.44
CA GLU A 89 2.63 -21.92 0.39
C GLU A 89 1.57 -20.84 0.19
N MET A 90 1.34 -20.02 1.21
CA MET A 90 0.51 -18.82 1.10
C MET A 90 0.98 -17.95 -0.09
N PHE A 91 0.02 -17.56 -0.94
CA PHE A 91 0.24 -16.83 -2.20
C PHE A 91 1.07 -17.55 -3.27
N GLY A 92 1.40 -18.84 -3.08
CA GLY A 92 2.12 -19.62 -4.08
C GLY A 92 3.63 -19.38 -4.11
N PHE A 93 4.21 -18.78 -3.06
CA PHE A 93 5.64 -18.48 -2.97
C PHE A 93 6.20 -18.78 -1.57
N THR A 94 7.47 -19.18 -1.50
CA THR A 94 8.23 -19.29 -0.24
C THR A 94 8.38 -17.94 0.46
N GLN A 95 8.95 -17.93 1.66
CA GLN A 95 9.53 -16.70 2.20
C GLN A 95 10.66 -16.20 1.27
N GLY A 96 10.73 -14.89 1.06
CA GLY A 96 11.81 -14.23 0.33
C GLY A 96 12.64 -13.32 1.22
N CYS A 97 13.79 -12.89 0.71
CA CYS A 97 14.69 -11.97 1.39
C CYS A 97 15.03 -10.77 0.50
N LEU A 98 14.96 -9.56 1.06
CA LEU A 98 15.43 -8.34 0.41
C LEU A 98 16.90 -8.10 0.76
N PRO A 99 17.86 -8.32 -0.17
CA PRO A 99 19.24 -7.94 0.08
C PRO A 99 19.39 -6.42 0.11
N MET A 100 20.25 -5.91 1.00
CA MET A 100 20.43 -4.46 1.15
C MET A 100 21.03 -3.79 -0.09
N SER A 101 21.80 -4.52 -0.91
CA SER A 101 22.24 -4.01 -2.22
C SER A 101 21.06 -3.66 -3.13
N ARG A 102 20.01 -4.49 -3.12
CA ARG A 102 18.81 -4.21 -3.91
C ARG A 102 18.00 -3.05 -3.32
N TRP A 103 17.98 -2.93 -2.00
CA TRP A 103 17.38 -1.76 -1.35
C TRP A 103 18.11 -0.46 -1.72
N ASP A 104 19.44 -0.50 -1.80
CA ASP A 104 20.26 0.63 -2.27
C ASP A 104 19.92 1.02 -3.72
N GLU A 105 19.90 0.05 -4.63
CA GLU A 105 19.54 0.28 -6.04
C GLU A 105 18.15 0.92 -6.21
N LEU A 106 17.17 0.47 -5.42
CA LEU A 106 15.81 1.02 -5.41
C LEU A 106 15.81 2.49 -4.98
N ASN A 107 16.49 2.81 -3.87
CA ASN A 107 16.53 4.17 -3.36
C ASN A 107 17.28 5.13 -4.30
N GLU A 108 18.36 4.66 -4.95
CA GLU A 108 19.01 5.44 -6.01
C GLU A 108 18.06 5.72 -7.19
N PHE A 109 17.29 4.72 -7.62
CA PHE A 109 16.31 4.89 -8.68
C PHE A 109 15.22 5.90 -8.27
N PHE A 110 14.68 5.79 -7.06
CA PHE A 110 13.66 6.71 -6.55
C PHE A 110 14.15 8.15 -6.49
N GLN A 111 15.37 8.36 -6.00
CA GLN A 111 16.01 9.66 -5.98
C GLN A 111 16.20 10.21 -7.39
N LYS A 112 16.74 9.40 -8.32
CA LYS A 112 16.91 9.79 -9.73
C LYS A 112 15.58 10.12 -10.39
N ALA A 113 14.50 9.45 -10.02
CA ALA A 113 13.17 9.63 -10.59
C ALA A 113 12.38 10.79 -9.96
N GLY A 114 12.80 11.30 -8.79
CA GLY A 114 12.00 12.27 -8.02
C GLY A 114 10.69 11.65 -7.51
N ALA A 115 10.72 10.38 -7.11
CA ALA A 115 9.56 9.66 -6.59
C ALA A 115 9.45 9.79 -5.06
N VAL A 116 8.22 9.73 -4.55
CA VAL A 116 7.87 9.80 -3.13
C VAL A 116 7.48 8.41 -2.65
N ILE A 117 8.20 7.86 -1.68
CA ILE A 117 8.14 6.41 -1.42
C ILE A 117 7.32 6.07 -0.19
N ILE A 118 6.37 5.16 -0.36
CA ILE A 118 5.71 4.44 0.72
C ILE A 118 6.20 2.99 0.66
N PHE A 119 6.69 2.46 1.77
CA PHE A 119 7.18 1.09 1.84
C PHE A 119 6.40 0.26 2.83
N GLY A 120 5.93 -0.89 2.36
CA GLY A 120 5.20 -1.87 3.15
C GLY A 120 6.12 -2.81 3.93
N LEU A 121 5.86 -2.92 5.23
CA LEU A 121 6.57 -3.76 6.18
C LEU A 121 5.86 -5.09 6.40
N ASN A 122 6.63 -6.15 6.59
CA ASN A 122 6.11 -7.47 6.94
C ASN A 122 5.51 -7.47 8.36
N ALA A 123 4.19 -7.58 8.46
CA ALA A 123 3.44 -7.63 9.72
C ALA A 123 3.27 -9.06 10.30
N LEU A 124 3.64 -10.09 9.54
CA LEU A 124 3.53 -11.49 9.94
C LEU A 124 4.79 -12.07 10.60
N ASN A 125 5.88 -11.29 10.67
CA ASN A 125 7.10 -11.75 11.33
C ASN A 125 6.87 -12.10 12.81
N GLY A 126 7.17 -13.35 13.19
CA GLY A 126 7.07 -13.85 14.57
C GLY A 126 5.65 -14.24 15.02
N ARG A 127 4.66 -14.25 14.14
CA ARG A 127 3.27 -14.62 14.49
C ARG A 127 3.12 -16.11 14.70
N VAL A 128 2.07 -16.47 15.42
CA VAL A 128 1.64 -17.86 15.64
C VAL A 128 0.18 -18.04 15.19
N THR A 129 -0.14 -19.22 14.70
CA THR A 129 -1.52 -19.58 14.34
C THR A 129 -2.35 -19.82 15.59
N LEU A 130 -3.50 -19.16 15.67
CA LEU A 130 -4.49 -19.34 16.73
C LEU A 130 -5.46 -20.47 16.40
N SER A 131 -6.26 -20.89 17.38
CA SER A 131 -7.22 -21.99 17.24
C SER A 131 -8.30 -21.76 16.18
N ASP A 132 -8.64 -20.50 15.89
CA ASP A 132 -9.61 -20.10 14.88
C ASP A 132 -8.99 -19.86 13.49
N GLY A 133 -7.71 -20.25 13.31
CA GLY A 133 -6.94 -20.07 12.09
C GLY A 133 -6.46 -18.64 11.82
N SER A 134 -6.79 -17.66 12.68
CA SER A 134 -6.19 -16.32 12.60
C SER A 134 -4.73 -16.34 13.09
N LEU A 135 -4.00 -15.26 12.85
CA LEU A 135 -2.65 -15.08 13.35
C LEU A 135 -2.64 -14.14 14.55
N GLY A 136 -1.85 -14.51 15.57
CA GLY A 136 -1.70 -13.75 16.80
C GLY A 136 -0.26 -13.75 17.33
N GLY A 137 -0.13 -13.28 18.57
CA GLY A 137 1.17 -13.00 19.20
C GLY A 137 1.72 -11.63 18.78
N PRO A 138 2.57 -10.99 19.61
CA PRO A 138 3.14 -9.68 19.28
C PRO A 138 3.96 -9.71 17.98
N TRP A 139 3.90 -8.63 17.21
CA TRP A 139 4.76 -8.48 16.03
C TRP A 139 6.23 -8.45 16.43
N ASN A 140 7.05 -9.35 15.86
CA ASN A 140 8.50 -9.26 16.00
C ASN A 140 9.03 -8.18 15.05
N TYR A 141 9.05 -6.94 15.54
CA TYR A 141 9.47 -5.78 14.77
C TYR A 141 10.97 -5.67 14.52
N SER A 142 11.81 -6.53 15.12
CA SER A 142 13.27 -6.38 15.11
C SER A 142 13.86 -6.30 13.70
N ASN A 143 13.34 -7.11 12.77
CA ASN A 143 13.81 -7.11 11.38
C ASN A 143 13.38 -5.85 10.62
N ALA A 144 12.14 -5.38 10.81
CA ALA A 144 11.67 -4.13 10.23
C ALA A 144 12.40 -2.90 10.81
N ALA A 145 12.61 -2.86 12.12
CA ALA A 145 13.36 -1.79 12.78
C ALA A 145 14.80 -1.71 12.25
N ALA A 146 15.44 -2.86 11.97
CA ALA A 146 16.78 -2.90 11.38
C ALA A 146 16.80 -2.35 9.94
N LEU A 147 15.78 -2.63 9.10
CA LEU A 147 15.61 -1.99 7.79
C LEU A 147 15.45 -0.47 7.91
N ILE A 148 14.59 -0.01 8.83
CA ILE A 148 14.33 1.42 9.01
C ILE A 148 15.62 2.13 9.45
N ARG A 149 16.38 1.56 10.40
CA ARG A 149 17.70 2.09 10.81
C ARG A 149 18.68 2.12 9.66
N TYR A 150 18.76 1.03 8.87
CA TYR A 150 19.63 0.98 7.70
C TYR A 150 19.30 2.11 6.71
N THR A 151 18.01 2.31 6.44
CA THR A 151 17.49 3.34 5.54
C THR A 151 17.87 4.75 6.00
N VAL A 152 17.67 5.05 7.29
CA VAL A 152 18.06 6.33 7.89
C VAL A 152 19.57 6.55 7.87
N ASN A 153 20.36 5.53 8.23
CA ASN A 153 21.82 5.61 8.22
C ASN A 153 22.41 5.87 6.83
N LYS A 154 21.70 5.45 5.78
CA LYS A 154 22.07 5.69 4.38
C LYS A 154 21.59 7.05 3.85
N GLY A 155 20.82 7.79 4.64
CA GLY A 155 20.24 9.07 4.22
C GLY A 155 19.11 8.92 3.20
N TYR A 156 18.49 7.75 3.10
CA TYR A 156 17.39 7.53 2.18
C TYR A 156 16.08 8.10 2.72
N ALA A 157 15.31 8.73 1.85
CA ALA A 157 14.03 9.34 2.19
C ALA A 157 12.87 8.37 1.93
N ILE A 158 12.10 8.10 2.97
CA ILE A 158 10.83 7.36 2.90
C ILE A 158 9.74 8.29 3.42
N HIS A 159 8.67 8.42 2.65
CA HIS A 159 7.53 9.27 3.00
C HIS A 159 6.60 8.59 4.00
N GLY A 160 6.49 7.27 3.94
CA GLY A 160 5.66 6.51 4.86
C GLY A 160 6.04 5.03 4.95
N TRP A 161 5.83 4.47 6.13
CA TRP A 161 5.94 3.04 6.40
C TRP A 161 4.54 2.48 6.63
N GLU A 162 4.13 1.56 5.75
CA GLU A 162 2.86 0.85 5.88
C GLU A 162 3.10 -0.48 6.59
N LEU A 163 2.31 -0.83 7.60
CA LEU A 163 2.37 -2.15 8.22
C LEU A 163 1.41 -3.08 7.49
N GLY A 164 1.88 -4.27 7.07
CA GLY A 164 1.06 -5.36 6.53
C GLY A 164 0.31 -5.10 5.22
N ASN A 165 -0.30 -6.15 4.68
CA ASN A 165 -1.13 -6.12 3.49
C ASN A 165 -2.32 -7.09 3.63
N GLU A 166 -3.54 -6.57 3.57
CA GLU A 166 -4.81 -7.31 3.52
C GLU A 166 -5.05 -8.26 4.70
N LEU A 167 -4.60 -7.84 5.89
CA LEU A 167 -4.73 -8.63 7.14
C LEU A 167 -5.97 -8.25 7.97
N SER A 168 -6.75 -7.27 7.53
CA SER A 168 -7.93 -6.75 8.22
C SER A 168 -9.19 -7.59 7.97
N GLY A 169 -10.12 -7.59 8.93
CA GLY A 169 -11.42 -8.27 8.80
C GLY A 169 -11.28 -9.78 8.54
N SER A 170 -11.83 -10.24 7.41
CA SER A 170 -11.67 -11.64 6.96
C SER A 170 -10.26 -11.99 6.51
N GLY A 171 -9.47 -10.98 6.13
CA GLY A 171 -8.13 -11.11 5.58
C GLY A 171 -8.06 -11.78 4.21
N VAL A 172 -6.89 -11.70 3.57
CA VAL A 172 -6.54 -12.43 2.35
C VAL A 172 -5.29 -13.25 2.66
N GLY A 173 -5.41 -14.57 2.66
CA GLY A 173 -4.32 -15.50 3.05
C GLY A 173 -4.08 -15.59 4.56
N ALA A 174 -4.11 -14.45 5.27
CA ALA A 174 -3.99 -14.36 6.72
C ALA A 174 -4.87 -13.22 7.29
N ARG A 175 -5.23 -13.31 8.57
CA ARG A 175 -5.99 -12.27 9.27
C ARG A 175 -5.48 -12.07 10.69
N ILE A 176 -5.51 -10.82 11.16
CA ILE A 176 -5.13 -10.42 12.51
C ILE A 176 -6.26 -9.58 13.11
N GLY A 177 -6.58 -9.82 14.39
CA GLY A 177 -7.57 -9.03 15.11
C GLY A 177 -7.15 -7.56 15.27
N ALA A 178 -8.12 -6.65 15.19
CA ALA A 178 -7.85 -5.20 15.19
C ALA A 178 -7.12 -4.72 16.46
N ASP A 179 -7.40 -5.31 17.62
CA ASP A 179 -6.72 -4.99 18.88
C ASP A 179 -5.21 -5.29 18.84
N GLN A 180 -4.86 -6.52 18.46
CA GLN A 180 -3.45 -6.90 18.31
C GLN A 180 -2.77 -6.04 17.25
N TYR A 181 -3.44 -5.82 16.12
CA TYR A 181 -2.90 -5.00 15.03
C TYR A 181 -2.65 -3.56 15.47
N ALA A 182 -3.56 -2.96 16.25
CA ALA A 182 -3.38 -1.62 16.79
C ALA A 182 -2.17 -1.53 17.72
N ALA A 183 -1.93 -2.55 18.56
CA ALA A 183 -0.72 -2.62 19.38
C ALA A 183 0.56 -2.65 18.52
N ASP A 184 0.53 -3.33 17.38
CA ASP A 184 1.67 -3.40 16.47
C ASP A 184 1.91 -2.06 15.74
N VAL A 185 0.85 -1.34 15.36
CA VAL A 185 0.95 0.02 14.81
C VAL A 185 1.53 1.00 15.85
N ILE A 186 1.13 0.89 17.12
CA ILE A 186 1.71 1.68 18.21
C ILE A 186 3.20 1.39 18.37
N ASN A 187 3.60 0.12 18.28
CA ASN A 187 5.02 -0.26 18.29
C ASN A 187 5.77 0.32 17.09
N LEU A 188 5.20 0.27 15.88
CA LEU A 188 5.78 0.89 14.69
C LEU A 188 5.99 2.40 14.87
N ARG A 189 5.00 3.11 15.44
CA ARG A 189 5.13 4.53 15.78
C ARG A 189 6.29 4.77 16.74
N SER A 190 6.42 3.96 17.79
CA SER A 190 7.49 4.07 18.76
C SER A 190 8.87 3.93 18.09
N ILE A 191 9.01 2.91 17.24
CA ILE A 191 10.24 2.64 16.47
C ILE A 191 10.59 3.81 15.55
N ILE A 192 9.62 4.38 14.84
CA ILE A 192 9.86 5.55 13.98
C ILE A 192 10.28 6.76 14.81
N ASN A 193 9.63 7.02 15.94
CA ASN A 193 9.99 8.13 16.81
C ASN A 193 11.40 8.01 17.37
N GLU A 194 11.83 6.80 17.73
CA GLU A 194 13.18 6.51 18.21
C GLU A 194 14.21 6.66 17.09
N ILE A 195 14.02 5.99 15.95
CA ILE A 195 15.03 5.95 14.88
C ILE A 195 15.18 7.31 14.18
N TYR A 196 14.08 8.05 14.00
CA TYR A 196 14.09 9.38 13.37
C TYR A 196 14.27 10.51 14.41
N GLN A 197 14.70 10.21 15.63
CA GLN A 197 14.91 11.22 16.66
C GLN A 197 15.94 12.25 16.19
N GLY A 198 15.56 13.54 16.25
CA GLY A 198 16.42 14.65 15.85
C GLY A 198 16.43 14.95 14.34
N LEU A 199 15.75 14.14 13.52
CA LEU A 199 15.54 14.45 12.10
C LEU A 199 14.35 15.42 11.93
N PRO A 200 14.43 16.37 10.97
CA PRO A 200 13.38 17.37 10.76
C PRO A 200 12.07 16.75 10.26
N ASP A 201 12.18 15.75 9.39
CA ASP A 201 11.04 15.09 8.76
C ASP A 201 10.91 13.66 9.28
N LYS A 202 9.72 13.32 9.78
CA LYS A 202 9.36 11.96 10.18
C LYS A 202 8.43 11.34 9.14
N PRO A 203 8.63 10.06 8.77
CA PRO A 203 7.73 9.37 7.86
C PRO A 203 6.36 9.15 8.50
N LEU A 204 5.35 9.05 7.65
CA LEU A 204 4.00 8.69 8.05
C LEU A 204 3.94 7.21 8.48
N VAL A 205 3.05 6.90 9.42
CA VAL A 205 2.64 5.52 9.75
C VAL A 205 1.32 5.23 9.07
N LEU A 206 1.30 4.17 8.25
CA LEU A 206 0.15 3.73 7.47
C LEU A 206 -0.25 2.29 7.84
N ALA A 207 -1.54 2.00 7.76
CA ALA A 207 -2.13 0.67 7.97
C ALA A 207 -3.60 0.68 7.57
N PRO A 208 -4.26 -0.47 7.37
CA PRO A 208 -3.68 -1.81 7.29
C PRO A 208 -3.36 -2.28 5.87
N GLY A 209 -3.61 -1.45 4.85
CA GLY A 209 -3.54 -1.86 3.45
C GLY A 209 -4.51 -3.02 3.16
N GLY A 210 -5.79 -2.89 3.55
CA GLY A 210 -6.77 -3.98 3.44
C GLY A 210 -8.16 -3.52 3.04
N PHE A 211 -9.08 -4.45 2.85
CA PHE A 211 -10.47 -4.13 2.52
C PHE A 211 -11.22 -3.60 3.73
N LEU A 212 -12.14 -2.64 3.50
CA LEU A 212 -12.92 -2.03 4.57
C LEU A 212 -13.82 -3.07 5.25
N ASP A 213 -13.50 -3.39 6.50
CA ASP A 213 -14.43 -4.00 7.47
C ASP A 213 -14.76 -2.94 8.51
N THR A 214 -16.02 -2.51 8.57
CA THR A 214 -16.44 -1.36 9.40
C THR A 214 -16.09 -1.54 10.88
N ASN A 215 -16.24 -2.75 11.43
CA ASN A 215 -15.95 -3.01 12.84
C ASN A 215 -14.45 -2.99 13.10
N TRP A 216 -13.69 -3.68 12.26
CA TRP A 216 -12.23 -3.75 12.35
C TRP A 216 -11.59 -2.35 12.19
N PHE A 217 -12.03 -1.57 11.20
CA PHE A 217 -11.53 -0.22 10.95
C PHE A 217 -11.92 0.76 12.07
N THR A 218 -13.14 0.65 12.60
CA THR A 218 -13.56 1.44 13.77
C THR A 218 -12.68 1.13 14.98
N GLU A 219 -12.39 -0.15 15.22
CA GLU A 219 -11.57 -0.58 16.35
C GLU A 219 -10.11 -0.11 16.24
N ILE A 220 -9.44 -0.33 15.09
CA ILE A 220 -8.04 0.11 14.92
C ILE A 220 -7.91 1.63 15.03
N ILE A 221 -8.84 2.39 14.44
CA ILE A 221 -8.84 3.87 14.53
C ILE A 221 -9.05 4.30 15.97
N SER A 222 -9.92 3.63 16.73
CA SER A 222 -10.14 3.94 18.14
C SER A 222 -8.90 3.67 18.99
N ARG A 223 -8.26 2.52 18.81
CA ARG A 223 -7.14 2.05 19.63
C ARG A 223 -5.80 2.73 19.31
N THR A 224 -5.64 3.28 18.12
CA THR A 224 -4.42 4.00 17.71
C THR A 224 -4.43 5.50 18.03
N LYS A 225 -5.48 5.99 18.71
CA LYS A 225 -5.55 7.37 19.20
C LYS A 225 -4.49 7.68 20.26
N PRO A 226 -4.11 8.96 20.41
CA PRO A 226 -4.53 10.08 19.56
C PRO A 226 -3.74 10.15 18.23
N ASN A 227 -2.49 9.68 18.19
CA ASN A 227 -1.55 10.00 17.10
C ASN A 227 -0.62 8.83 16.70
N SER A 228 -1.02 7.57 16.91
CA SER A 228 -0.18 6.43 16.53
C SER A 228 -0.27 6.12 15.04
N LEU A 229 -1.43 6.36 14.41
CA LEU A 229 -1.69 6.12 12.99
C LEU A 229 -1.95 7.44 12.23
N ASP A 230 -1.12 7.76 11.23
CA ASP A 230 -1.31 8.98 10.43
C ASP A 230 -2.31 8.77 9.30
N VAL A 231 -2.23 7.61 8.62
CA VAL A 231 -3.06 7.30 7.45
C VAL A 231 -3.69 5.93 7.60
N ILE A 232 -5.02 5.87 7.54
CA ILE A 232 -5.74 4.62 7.35
C ILE A 232 -5.80 4.33 5.83
N THR A 233 -5.27 3.18 5.41
CA THR A 233 -5.24 2.76 4.00
C THR A 233 -6.24 1.65 3.73
N HIS A 234 -6.99 1.76 2.63
CA HIS A 234 -7.88 0.68 2.18
C HIS A 234 -7.67 0.31 0.71
N HIS A 235 -8.01 -0.93 0.35
CA HIS A 235 -7.89 -1.46 -1.00
C HIS A 235 -9.23 -1.45 -1.73
N ILE A 236 -9.19 -1.24 -3.05
CA ILE A 236 -10.39 -1.18 -3.91
C ILE A 236 -10.22 -2.03 -5.17
N TYR A 237 -11.11 -3.01 -5.31
CA TYR A 237 -11.25 -3.86 -6.48
C TYR A 237 -12.74 -4.07 -6.79
N ASN A 238 -13.40 -2.98 -7.19
CA ASN A 238 -14.85 -2.88 -7.37
C ASN A 238 -15.42 -3.77 -8.48
N LEU A 239 -14.63 -4.20 -9.47
CA LEU A 239 -15.10 -5.02 -10.60
C LEU A 239 -15.19 -6.52 -10.27
N GLY A 240 -14.48 -6.98 -9.23
CA GLY A 240 -14.41 -8.39 -8.85
C GLY A 240 -13.19 -9.13 -9.42
N PRO A 241 -13.25 -10.46 -9.61
CA PRO A 241 -12.10 -11.24 -10.03
C PRO A 241 -11.76 -11.03 -11.52
N GLY A 242 -10.48 -11.05 -11.86
CA GLY A 242 -10.00 -11.00 -13.24
C GLY A 242 -10.49 -12.14 -14.14
N VAL A 243 -10.98 -13.25 -13.58
CA VAL A 243 -11.55 -14.36 -14.39
C VAL A 243 -12.98 -14.09 -14.85
N ASP A 244 -13.63 -13.04 -14.34
CA ASP A 244 -14.99 -12.66 -14.72
C ASP A 244 -15.03 -12.24 -16.20
N GLN A 245 -15.99 -12.79 -16.95
CA GLN A 245 -16.18 -12.52 -18.37
C GLN A 245 -17.04 -11.29 -18.63
N HIS A 246 -17.69 -10.73 -17.60
CA HIS A 246 -18.59 -9.58 -17.68
C HIS A 246 -17.96 -8.27 -17.19
N LEU A 247 -16.63 -8.21 -17.10
CA LEU A 247 -15.93 -7.02 -16.61
C LEU A 247 -16.20 -5.79 -17.48
N THR A 248 -16.30 -5.96 -18.80
CA THR A 248 -16.59 -4.85 -19.73
C THR A 248 -17.96 -4.23 -19.46
N GLU A 249 -18.98 -5.07 -19.26
CA GLU A 249 -20.34 -4.62 -18.95
C GLU A 249 -20.38 -3.88 -17.62
N LYS A 250 -19.68 -4.38 -16.61
CA LYS A 250 -19.52 -3.71 -15.31
C LYS A 250 -18.81 -2.37 -15.42
N ILE A 251 -17.77 -2.27 -16.24
CA ILE A 251 -17.02 -1.02 -16.48
C ILE A 251 -17.90 0.03 -17.17
N LEU A 252 -18.79 -0.40 -18.07
CA LEU A 252 -19.66 0.50 -18.83
C LEU A 252 -20.99 0.82 -18.10
N ASP A 253 -21.26 0.17 -16.97
CA ASP A 253 -22.43 0.46 -16.12
C ASP A 253 -22.07 1.49 -15.02
N PRO A 254 -22.54 2.75 -15.12
CA PRO A 254 -22.25 3.76 -14.10
C PRO A 254 -22.84 3.39 -12.73
N SER A 255 -23.96 2.66 -12.68
CA SER A 255 -24.58 2.23 -11.42
C SER A 255 -23.70 1.21 -10.69
N TYR A 256 -23.00 0.37 -11.46
CA TYR A 256 -22.04 -0.58 -10.92
C TYR A 256 -20.82 0.15 -10.35
N LEU A 257 -20.26 1.11 -11.09
CA LEU A 257 -19.11 1.92 -10.62
C LEU A 257 -19.44 2.76 -9.39
N ASP A 258 -20.65 3.33 -9.32
CA ASP A 258 -21.13 4.12 -8.18
C ASP A 258 -21.23 3.29 -6.87
N GLY A 259 -21.22 1.97 -6.95
CA GLY A 259 -21.26 1.05 -5.80
C GLY A 259 -20.13 1.31 -4.80
N GLU A 260 -18.93 1.68 -5.28
CA GLU A 260 -17.76 1.92 -4.43
C GLU A 260 -17.93 3.18 -3.55
N ALA A 261 -18.82 4.10 -3.93
CA ALA A 261 -19.08 5.30 -3.14
C ALA A 261 -19.58 4.99 -1.72
N GLY A 262 -20.18 3.81 -1.50
CA GLY A 262 -20.54 3.31 -0.17
C GLY A 262 -19.34 3.17 0.76
N THR A 263 -18.31 2.46 0.31
CA THR A 263 -17.04 2.24 1.03
C THR A 263 -16.42 3.55 1.49
N PHE A 264 -16.32 4.53 0.57
CA PHE A 264 -15.74 5.84 0.89
C PHE A 264 -16.57 6.60 1.93
N ARG A 265 -17.90 6.59 1.82
CA ARG A 265 -18.79 7.24 2.80
C ARG A 265 -18.68 6.59 4.16
N ASP A 266 -18.58 5.28 4.23
CA ASP A 266 -18.49 4.55 5.49
C ASP A 266 -17.16 4.84 6.20
N LEU A 267 -16.03 4.77 5.48
CA LEU A 267 -14.73 5.15 6.04
C LEU A 267 -14.68 6.63 6.47
N GLN A 268 -15.25 7.53 5.66
CA GLN A 268 -15.39 8.95 6.02
C GLN A 268 -16.21 9.12 7.31
N ARG A 269 -17.30 8.37 7.48
CA ARG A 269 -18.14 8.42 8.69
C ARG A 269 -17.37 7.94 9.92
N ILE A 270 -16.63 6.83 9.80
CA ILE A 270 -15.79 6.31 10.89
C ILE A 270 -14.81 7.40 11.34
N LEU A 271 -14.03 7.98 10.42
CA LEU A 271 -13.07 9.03 10.75
C LEU A 271 -13.70 10.29 11.35
N SER A 272 -14.82 10.75 10.77
CA SER A 272 -15.52 11.95 11.25
C SER A 272 -16.07 11.79 12.67
N SER A 273 -16.48 10.57 13.04
CA SER A 273 -16.98 10.24 14.39
C SER A 273 -15.86 9.93 15.38
N ALA A 274 -14.66 9.59 14.92
CA ALA A 274 -13.61 9.09 15.77
C ALA A 274 -12.90 10.21 16.57
N GLY A 275 -12.91 11.46 16.10
CA GLY A 275 -12.13 12.53 16.74
C GLY A 275 -10.61 12.26 16.66
N THR A 276 -10.15 11.71 15.53
CA THR A 276 -8.73 11.45 15.23
C THR A 276 -8.20 12.45 14.21
N SER A 277 -6.89 12.62 14.15
CA SER A 277 -6.17 13.32 13.07
C SER A 277 -5.86 12.42 11.87
N THR A 278 -6.09 11.11 11.99
CA THR A 278 -5.88 10.12 10.92
C THR A 278 -6.67 10.47 9.66
N ILE A 279 -6.02 10.42 8.50
CA ILE A 279 -6.65 10.62 7.18
C ILE A 279 -6.78 9.31 6.41
N ALA A 280 -7.69 9.22 5.44
CA ALA A 280 -7.88 8.02 4.62
C ALA A 280 -7.21 8.13 3.26
N TRP A 281 -6.47 7.09 2.84
CA TRP A 281 -5.94 6.93 1.47
C TRP A 281 -6.40 5.61 0.84
N VAL A 282 -6.53 5.59 -0.49
CA VAL A 282 -6.58 4.34 -1.25
C VAL A 282 -5.16 3.79 -1.35
N GLY A 283 -4.94 2.69 -0.63
CA GLY A 283 -3.65 2.02 -0.43
C GLY A 283 -3.39 0.85 -1.38
N GLU A 284 -4.35 0.48 -2.23
CA GLU A 284 -4.18 -0.33 -3.43
C GLU A 284 -5.45 -0.25 -4.28
N ALA A 285 -5.33 -0.18 -5.61
CA ALA A 285 -6.50 -0.24 -6.49
C ALA A 285 -6.15 -0.81 -7.86
N GLY A 286 -7.04 -1.61 -8.44
CA GLY A 286 -6.84 -2.21 -9.76
C GLY A 286 -8.11 -2.56 -10.52
N GLY A 287 -9.28 -2.18 -10.03
CA GLY A 287 -10.58 -2.53 -10.63
C GLY A 287 -10.91 -4.01 -10.45
N ALA A 288 -10.18 -4.91 -11.12
CA ALA A 288 -10.33 -6.36 -11.00
C ALA A 288 -9.13 -7.01 -10.29
N TYR A 289 -9.38 -7.79 -9.23
CA TYR A 289 -8.33 -8.48 -8.48
C TYR A 289 -7.82 -9.74 -9.22
N ASN A 290 -6.78 -10.41 -8.71
CA ASN A 290 -6.06 -11.49 -9.39
C ASN A 290 -5.39 -11.06 -10.71
N SER A 291 -4.75 -9.89 -10.69
CA SER A 291 -3.98 -9.33 -11.82
C SER A 291 -4.80 -8.87 -13.03
N GLY A 292 -6.10 -8.65 -12.86
CA GLY A 292 -6.99 -8.17 -13.92
C GLY A 292 -7.29 -9.20 -14.99
N HIS A 293 -7.76 -8.72 -16.15
CA HIS A 293 -8.18 -9.54 -17.29
C HIS A 293 -7.58 -8.97 -18.57
N HIS A 294 -6.75 -9.76 -19.24
CA HIS A 294 -6.15 -9.40 -20.53
C HIS A 294 -7.22 -9.06 -21.59
N LEU A 295 -6.99 -8.01 -22.36
CA LEU A 295 -7.94 -7.38 -23.29
C LEU A 295 -9.10 -6.64 -22.63
N VAL A 296 -9.12 -6.53 -21.31
CA VAL A 296 -10.07 -5.68 -20.57
C VAL A 296 -9.31 -4.65 -19.74
N THR A 297 -8.63 -5.06 -18.67
CA THR A 297 -7.96 -4.15 -17.71
C THR A 297 -6.68 -3.52 -18.25
N ASP A 298 -6.13 -4.05 -19.34
CA ASP A 298 -5.00 -3.51 -20.11
C ASP A 298 -5.45 -2.86 -21.44
N SER A 299 -6.75 -2.60 -21.60
CA SER A 299 -7.34 -2.00 -22.80
C SER A 299 -7.93 -0.61 -22.53
N PHE A 300 -8.31 0.10 -23.59
CA PHE A 300 -8.91 1.43 -23.48
C PHE A 300 -10.20 1.46 -22.67
N VAL A 301 -11.01 0.38 -22.68
CA VAL A 301 -12.28 0.36 -21.94
C VAL A 301 -12.06 0.55 -20.44
N PHE A 302 -10.92 0.12 -19.91
CA PHE A 302 -10.62 0.28 -18.50
C PHE A 302 -10.48 1.74 -18.06
N SER A 303 -10.27 2.68 -19.00
CA SER A 303 -10.24 4.12 -18.68
C SER A 303 -11.55 4.69 -18.14
N PHE A 304 -12.70 4.01 -18.34
CA PHE A 304 -13.98 4.41 -17.75
C PHE A 304 -14.11 4.02 -16.27
N CYS A 305 -13.36 3.01 -15.83
CA CYS A 305 -13.29 2.60 -14.42
C CYS A 305 -12.35 3.49 -13.61
N TRP A 306 -11.47 4.24 -14.29
CA TRP A 306 -10.35 4.96 -13.71
C TRP A 306 -10.66 6.41 -13.34
#